data_AF-C5LQ11-F1
#
_entry.id   AF-C5LQ11-F1
#
_cell.length_a   1.000
_cell.length_b   1.000
_cell.length_c   1.000
_cell.angle_alpha   90.00
_cell.angle_beta   90.00
_cell.angle_gamma   90.00
#
_symmetry.space_group_name_H-M   'P 1'
#
loop_
_entity.id
_entity.type
_entity.pdbx_description
1 polymer ?
#
loop_
_entity_poly.entity_id
_entity_poly.type
_entity_poly.pdbx_seq_one_letter_code
_entity_poly.pdbx_strand_id
1 'polypeptide(L)'
;MYEGEVDLGYGNRLELDELEIDKQKWMEPVTEEEDVARQEDETFEGRRFDFEGKERYGSDGEGKYDPVLYHHGEEPGKPGYTVQELLVLSDSNNAGQRQLAIRTLGNIIANDADVSGLWIRHRQVHVRFAVSVSHANINVRHAAIASLEQLLVRFPGFSKDLADIPEFLISLENVVKQEMV
;
A
#
# COMPACT_ATOMS: atom_id res chain seq x y z
N MET A 1 -17.08 26.36 20.94
CA MET A 1 -17.72 26.60 19.65
C MET A 1 -16.75 27.41 18.84
N TYR A 2 -16.10 26.78 17.85
CA TYR A 2 -15.17 27.44 16.94
C TYR A 2 -15.93 27.68 15.64
N GLU A 3 -16.33 28.93 15.38
CA GLU A 3 -16.93 29.35 14.12
C GLU A 3 -15.82 29.91 13.23
N GLY A 4 -15.57 29.28 12.09
CA GLY A 4 -14.71 29.80 11.03
C GLY A 4 -15.56 30.50 9.98
N GLU A 5 -15.36 31.80 9.77
CA GLU A 5 -16.04 32.57 8.73
C GLU A 5 -15.16 32.69 7.49
N VAL A 6 -15.71 32.37 6.32
CA VAL A 6 -15.05 32.62 5.04
C VAL A 6 -15.86 33.67 4.27
N ASP A 7 -15.25 34.83 4.01
CA ASP A 7 -15.84 35.86 3.17
C ASP A 7 -15.63 35.51 1.69
N LEU A 8 -16.72 35.18 1.01
CA LEU A 8 -16.72 34.82 -0.41
C LEU A 8 -16.85 36.04 -1.33
N GLY A 9 -16.90 37.25 -0.76
CA GLY A 9 -17.21 38.47 -1.49
C GLY A 9 -18.69 38.56 -1.90
N TYR A 10 -19.14 39.79 -2.23
CA TYR A 10 -20.53 40.12 -2.57
C TYR A 10 -21.55 39.97 -1.43
N GLY A 11 -21.13 40.04 -0.16
CA GLY A 11 -22.04 40.11 0.99
C GLY A 11 -22.75 38.80 1.33
N ASN A 12 -22.34 37.68 0.74
CA ASN A 12 -22.78 36.35 1.13
C ASN A 12 -21.73 35.70 2.04
N ARG A 13 -22.17 35.27 3.22
CA ARG A 13 -21.35 34.60 4.22
C ARG A 13 -21.72 33.13 4.26
N LEU A 14 -20.75 32.24 4.12
CA LEU A 14 -20.93 30.80 4.31
C LEU A 14 -20.46 30.45 5.72
N GLU A 15 -21.38 29.97 6.55
CA GLU A 15 -21.03 29.36 7.83
C GLU A 15 -20.62 27.92 7.54
N LEU A 16 -19.34 27.62 7.78
CA LEU A 16 -18.82 26.26 7.66
C LEU A 16 -19.11 25.51 8.96
N ASP A 17 -19.66 24.31 8.84
CA ASP A 17 -19.77 23.42 10.00
C ASP A 17 -18.40 22.83 10.38
N GLU A 18 -18.32 22.21 11.56
CA GLU A 18 -17.06 21.62 12.05
C GLU A 18 -16.48 20.58 11.08
N LEU A 19 -17.33 19.90 10.31
CA LEU A 19 -16.96 18.90 9.31
C LEU A 19 -16.34 19.53 8.06
N GLU A 20 -16.85 20.67 7.60
CA GLU A 20 -16.29 21.44 6.49
C GLU A 20 -14.99 22.14 6.87
N ILE A 21 -14.87 22.62 8.11
CA ILE A 21 -13.62 23.16 8.65
C ILE A 21 -12.54 22.07 8.70
N ASP A 22 -12.90 20.86 9.14
CA ASP A 22 -11.93 19.76 9.21
C ASP A 22 -11.47 19.30 7.82
N LYS A 23 -12.37 19.30 6.82
CA LYS A 23 -12.02 19.06 5.42
C LYS A 23 -11.09 20.14 4.86
N GLN A 24 -11.21 21.40 5.29
CA GLN A 24 -10.32 22.47 4.84
C GLN A 24 -8.91 22.33 5.40
N LYS A 25 -8.77 21.90 6.65
CA LYS A 25 -7.45 21.63 7.25
C LYS A 25 -6.65 20.59 6.45
N TRP A 26 -7.33 19.64 5.80
CA TRP A 26 -6.67 18.65 4.93
C TRP A 26 -6.06 19.26 3.66
N MET A 27 -6.42 20.49 3.30
CA MET A 27 -5.84 21.21 2.15
C MET A 27 -4.67 22.11 2.57
N GLU A 28 -4.39 22.26 3.87
CA GLU A 28 -3.26 23.04 4.34
C GLU A 28 -1.95 22.28 4.07
N PRO A 29 -0.88 22.98 3.65
CA PRO A 29 0.41 22.35 3.48
C PRO A 29 0.90 21.85 4.84
N VAL A 30 1.39 20.60 4.89
CA VAL A 30 2.01 20.05 6.09
C VAL A 30 3.18 20.94 6.50
N THR A 31 3.19 21.37 7.75
CA THR A 31 4.28 22.21 8.26
C THR A 31 5.55 21.38 8.46
N GLU A 32 6.72 22.00 8.32
CA GLU A 32 8.00 21.34 8.59
C GLU A 32 8.06 20.81 10.03
N GLU A 33 7.39 21.47 10.97
CA GLU A 33 7.30 21.04 12.38
C GLU A 33 6.46 19.76 12.54
N GLU A 34 5.34 19.63 11.82
CA GLU A 34 4.50 18.42 11.81
C GLU A 34 5.18 17.24 11.11
N ASP A 35 5.99 17.51 10.10
CA ASP A 35 6.73 16.49 9.35
C ASP A 35 7.91 15.94 10.17
N VAL A 36 8.61 16.82 10.89
CA VAL A 36 9.76 16.46 11.75
C VAL A 36 9.32 15.90 13.10
N ALA A 37 8.15 16.28 13.62
CA ALA A 37 7.63 15.79 14.91
C ALA A 37 7.09 14.34 14.87
N ARG A 38 6.77 13.80 13.69
CA ARG A 38 6.43 12.37 13.54
C ARG A 38 7.71 11.53 13.64
N GLN A 39 8.07 11.15 14.87
CA GLN A 39 9.18 10.24 15.18
C GLN A 39 9.25 9.11 14.14
N GLU A 40 10.46 8.81 13.67
CA GLU A 40 10.70 7.61 12.90
C GLU A 40 10.26 6.43 13.75
N ASP A 41 9.24 5.70 13.27
CA ASP A 41 8.92 4.41 13.83
C ASP A 41 10.05 3.46 13.37
N GLU A 42 11.09 3.37 14.19
CA GLU A 42 12.24 2.47 13.97
C GLU A 42 11.85 0.99 14.10
N THR A 43 10.57 0.68 14.39
CA THR A 43 10.11 -0.69 14.36
C THR A 43 10.05 -1.23 12.94
N PHE A 44 10.03 -2.55 12.84
CA PHE A 44 9.85 -3.24 11.58
C PHE A 44 8.59 -2.76 10.81
N GLU A 45 7.52 -2.38 11.52
CA GLU A 45 6.23 -1.96 10.92
C GLU A 45 6.31 -0.57 10.30
N GLY A 46 7.22 0.28 10.79
CA GLY A 46 7.49 1.62 10.27
C GLY A 46 8.43 1.67 9.06
N ARG A 47 9.05 0.54 8.67
CA ARG A 47 9.95 0.47 7.51
C ARG A 47 9.20 0.79 6.23
N ARG A 48 9.70 1.76 5.46
CA ARG A 48 9.13 2.21 4.19
C ARG A 48 9.93 1.69 3.01
N PHE A 49 9.24 1.32 1.93
CA PHE A 49 9.85 0.73 0.75
C PHE A 49 9.40 1.46 -0.52
N ASP A 50 10.31 1.55 -1.49
CA ASP A 50 9.95 1.97 -2.85
C ASP A 50 9.26 0.85 -3.64
N PHE A 51 8.86 1.16 -4.88
CA PHE A 51 8.15 0.20 -5.72
C PHE A 51 8.98 -1.01 -6.13
N GLU A 52 10.30 -0.93 -6.07
CA GLU A 52 11.23 -2.01 -6.37
C GLU A 52 11.56 -2.83 -5.11
N GLY A 53 10.89 -2.53 -3.99
CA GLY A 53 11.02 -3.25 -2.73
C GLY A 53 12.30 -2.92 -1.96
N LYS A 54 12.93 -1.77 -2.26
CA LYS A 54 14.09 -1.29 -1.53
C LYS A 54 13.66 -0.37 -0.40
N GLU A 55 14.24 -0.59 0.78
CA GLU A 55 14.00 0.25 1.95
C GLU A 55 14.42 1.70 1.71
N ARG A 56 13.61 2.63 2.20
CA ARG A 56 13.84 4.08 2.21
C ARG A 56 14.00 4.50 3.68
N TYR A 57 15.11 5.17 3.98
CA TYR A 57 15.34 5.79 5.28
C TYR A 57 14.72 7.19 5.27
N GLY A 58 14.25 7.65 6.44
CA GLY A 58 13.51 8.90 6.59
C GLY A 58 14.21 10.12 5.97
N SER A 59 13.38 11.09 5.56
CA SER A 59 13.68 12.27 4.73
C SER A 59 14.94 12.11 3.88
N ASP A 60 14.79 11.60 2.65
CA ASP A 60 15.90 11.39 1.72
C ASP A 60 16.76 12.66 1.59
N GLY A 61 17.82 12.76 2.39
CA GLY A 61 18.73 13.90 2.39
C GLY A 61 19.51 14.02 1.09
N GLU A 62 19.56 12.96 0.27
CA GLU A 62 20.33 12.91 -0.98
C GLU A 62 19.73 11.99 -2.06
N GLY A 63 18.49 11.52 -1.88
CA GLY A 63 17.79 10.66 -2.85
C GLY A 63 17.20 11.47 -4.01
N LYS A 64 17.07 10.85 -5.21
CA LYS A 64 16.26 11.43 -6.28
C LYS A 64 14.82 11.56 -5.76
N TYR A 65 14.34 12.79 -5.64
CA TYR A 65 12.94 13.07 -5.36
C TYR A 65 12.05 12.40 -6.41
N ASP A 66 11.33 11.36 -6.01
CA ASP A 66 10.32 10.70 -6.83
C ASP A 66 8.94 11.02 -6.25
N PRO A 67 8.20 11.98 -6.86
CA PRO A 67 6.91 12.42 -6.34
C PRO A 67 5.87 11.29 -6.31
N VAL A 68 6.08 10.20 -7.04
CA VAL A 68 5.15 9.06 -7.07
C VAL A 68 5.24 8.21 -5.81
N LEU A 69 6.36 8.29 -5.08
CA LEU A 69 6.55 7.60 -3.80
C LEU A 69 5.93 8.31 -2.61
N TYR A 70 5.54 9.59 -2.76
CA TYR A 70 4.89 10.34 -1.70
C TYR A 70 3.38 10.17 -1.81
N HIS A 71 2.77 9.58 -0.78
CA HIS A 71 1.32 9.34 -0.73
C HIS A 71 0.62 10.41 0.12
N HIS A 72 -0.61 10.79 -0.23
CA HIS A 72 -1.44 11.69 0.60
C HIS A 72 -2.08 10.97 1.80
N GLY A 73 -1.33 10.07 2.45
CA GLY A 73 -1.80 9.23 3.56
C GLY A 73 -1.46 9.81 4.93
N GLU A 74 -1.20 8.94 5.91
CA GLU A 74 -0.91 9.38 7.30
C GLU A 74 0.44 10.10 7.45
N GLU A 75 1.40 9.84 6.54
CA GLU A 75 2.73 10.46 6.53
C GLU A 75 3.14 10.97 5.14
N PRO A 76 2.51 12.06 4.64
CA PRO A 76 2.69 12.49 3.25
C PRO A 76 4.06 13.09 2.92
N GLY A 77 4.85 13.45 3.94
CA GLY A 77 6.23 13.91 3.76
C GLY A 77 7.27 12.79 3.71
N LYS A 78 6.87 11.52 3.83
CA LYS A 78 7.79 10.37 3.81
C LYS A 78 7.64 9.57 2.52
N PRO A 79 8.73 9.32 1.76
CA PRO A 79 8.67 8.53 0.54
C PRO A 79 8.54 7.04 0.83
N GLY A 80 7.77 6.35 -0.02
CA GLY A 80 7.59 4.92 0.01
C GLY A 80 6.39 4.50 0.86
N TYR A 81 6.15 3.19 0.87
CA TYR A 81 5.01 2.58 1.56
C TYR A 81 5.48 1.58 2.61
N THR A 82 4.80 1.52 3.74
CA THR A 82 4.96 0.42 4.70
C THR A 82 4.27 -0.85 4.18
N VAL A 83 4.65 -2.02 4.70
CA VAL A 83 3.97 -3.28 4.37
C VAL A 83 2.48 -3.21 4.73
N GLN A 84 2.14 -2.55 5.85
CA GLN A 84 0.76 -2.40 6.30
C GLN A 84 -0.06 -1.50 5.36
N GLU A 85 0.50 -0.37 4.94
CA GLU A 85 -0.13 0.52 3.95
C GLU A 85 -0.40 -0.22 2.64
N LEU A 86 0.55 -1.04 2.17
CA LEU A 86 0.39 -1.85 0.96
C LEU A 86 -0.69 -2.93 1.13
N LEU A 87 -0.82 -3.56 2.30
CA LEU A 87 -1.89 -4.52 2.57
C LEU A 87 -3.27 -3.85 2.54
N VAL A 88 -3.39 -2.63 3.05
CA VAL A 88 -4.62 -1.82 2.93
C VAL A 88 -4.87 -1.41 1.48
N LEU A 89 -3.83 -0.95 0.77
CA LEU A 89 -3.94 -0.51 -0.62
C LEU A 89 -4.31 -1.64 -1.57
N SER A 90 -3.88 -2.88 -1.26
CA SER A 90 -4.28 -4.09 -1.98
C SER A 90 -5.78 -4.36 -1.91
N ASP A 91 -6.51 -3.70 -0.99
CA ASP A 91 -7.96 -3.74 -0.84
C ASP A 91 -8.72 -2.59 -1.51
N SER A 92 -8.03 -1.68 -2.19
CA SER A 92 -8.67 -0.53 -2.83
C SER A 92 -9.65 -0.93 -3.95
N ASN A 93 -10.77 -0.22 -4.10
CA ASN A 93 -11.64 -0.40 -5.28
C ASN A 93 -10.99 0.06 -6.59
N ASN A 94 -9.87 0.77 -6.53
CA ASN A 94 -9.09 1.15 -7.69
C ASN A 94 -8.13 0.02 -8.09
N ALA A 95 -8.34 -0.56 -9.29
CA ALA A 95 -7.51 -1.65 -9.80
C ALA A 95 -6.03 -1.28 -9.96
N GLY A 96 -5.71 -0.03 -10.31
CA GLY A 96 -4.33 0.45 -10.40
C GLY A 96 -3.63 0.48 -9.05
N GLN A 97 -4.35 0.90 -8.00
CA GLN A 97 -3.83 0.87 -6.62
C GLN A 97 -3.60 -0.57 -6.14
N ARG A 98 -4.52 -1.49 -6.42
CA ARG A 98 -4.31 -2.92 -6.11
C ARG A 98 -3.10 -3.50 -6.84
N GLN A 99 -3.00 -3.24 -8.14
CA GLN A 99 -1.88 -3.70 -8.96
C GLN A 99 -0.55 -3.21 -8.41
N LEU A 100 -0.45 -1.91 -8.08
CA LEU A 100 0.73 -1.30 -7.48
C LEU A 100 1.09 -1.98 -6.16
N ALA A 101 0.11 -2.10 -5.26
CA ALA A 101 0.30 -2.70 -3.94
C ALA A 101 0.82 -4.13 -4.02
N ILE A 102 0.19 -4.97 -4.84
CA ILE A 102 0.56 -6.38 -4.99
C ILE A 102 1.96 -6.53 -5.59
N ARG A 103 2.29 -5.74 -6.63
CA ARG A 103 3.63 -5.76 -7.22
C ARG A 103 4.69 -5.35 -6.20
N THR A 104 4.46 -4.26 -5.48
CA THR A 104 5.39 -3.74 -4.49
C THR A 104 5.56 -4.71 -3.32
N LEU A 105 4.50 -5.31 -2.80
CA LEU A 105 4.58 -6.38 -1.80
C LEU A 105 5.44 -7.55 -2.29
N GLY A 106 5.22 -8.01 -3.52
CA GLY A 106 6.03 -9.08 -4.12
C GLY A 106 7.51 -8.74 -4.17
N ASN A 107 7.83 -7.51 -4.60
CA ASN A 107 9.20 -7.01 -4.65
C ASN A 107 9.85 -6.93 -3.27
N ILE A 108 9.16 -6.39 -2.26
CA ILE A 108 9.68 -6.29 -0.89
C ILE A 108 10.00 -7.69 -0.35
N ILE A 109 9.04 -8.62 -0.44
CA ILE A 109 9.22 -9.99 0.06
C ILE A 109 10.34 -10.69 -0.71
N ALA A 110 10.54 -10.41 -2.00
CA ALA A 110 11.63 -11.03 -2.76
C ALA A 110 13.03 -10.49 -2.40
N ASN A 111 13.10 -9.20 -2.03
CA ASN A 111 14.36 -8.47 -1.92
C ASN A 111 14.85 -8.27 -0.47
N ASP A 112 13.96 -8.27 0.51
CA ASP A 112 14.29 -8.04 1.92
C ASP A 112 14.20 -9.34 2.73
N ALA A 113 15.34 -9.81 3.25
CA ALA A 113 15.42 -11.09 3.95
C ALA A 113 14.67 -11.12 5.29
N ASP A 114 14.63 -9.99 6.00
CA ASP A 114 13.94 -9.87 7.28
C ASP A 114 12.43 -9.85 7.07
N VAL A 115 11.96 -9.09 6.07
CA VAL A 115 10.56 -9.11 5.64
C VAL A 115 10.18 -10.50 5.14
N SER A 116 11.05 -11.14 4.34
CA SER A 116 10.82 -12.50 3.85
C SER A 116 10.51 -13.45 5.01
N GLY A 117 11.39 -13.50 6.01
CA GLY A 117 11.26 -14.44 7.14
C GLY A 117 9.95 -14.27 7.93
N LEU A 118 9.44 -13.04 8.03
CA LEU A 118 8.25 -12.71 8.80
C LEU A 118 6.96 -12.82 7.97
N TRP A 119 6.96 -12.29 6.75
CA TRP A 119 5.75 -12.07 5.95
C TRP A 119 5.44 -13.18 4.96
N ILE A 120 6.45 -13.99 4.59
CA ILE A 120 6.22 -15.17 3.76
C ILE A 120 5.36 -16.23 4.46
N ARG A 121 5.10 -16.08 5.76
CA ARG A 121 4.19 -16.93 6.56
C ARG A 121 2.95 -16.18 7.03
N HIS A 122 2.85 -14.88 6.75
CA HIS A 122 1.76 -14.07 7.24
C HIS A 122 0.50 -14.35 6.40
N ARG A 123 -0.57 -14.82 7.05
CA ARG A 123 -1.81 -15.23 6.37
C ARG A 123 -2.38 -14.14 5.47
N GLN A 124 -2.35 -12.87 5.90
CA GLN A 124 -2.93 -11.78 5.11
C GLN A 124 -2.22 -11.62 3.77
N VAL A 125 -0.89 -11.74 3.72
CA VAL A 125 -0.11 -11.61 2.47
C VAL A 125 -0.55 -12.66 1.45
N HIS A 126 -0.63 -13.91 1.88
CA HIS A 126 -1.06 -15.00 1.00
C HIS A 126 -2.51 -14.84 0.54
N VAL A 127 -3.42 -14.46 1.43
CA VAL A 127 -4.81 -14.17 1.05
C VAL A 127 -4.85 -13.03 0.02
N ARG A 128 -4.01 -11.99 0.17
CA ARG A 128 -3.92 -10.91 -0.83
C ARG A 128 -3.45 -11.41 -2.17
N PHE A 129 -2.39 -12.21 -2.23
CA PHE A 129 -1.95 -12.81 -3.49
C PHE A 129 -3.02 -13.73 -4.09
N ALA A 130 -3.64 -14.59 -3.28
CA ALA A 130 -4.69 -15.52 -3.70
C ALA A 130 -5.89 -14.81 -4.35
N VAL A 131 -6.46 -13.82 -3.66
CA VAL A 131 -7.59 -13.04 -4.16
C VAL A 131 -7.19 -12.27 -5.42
N SER A 132 -5.96 -11.75 -5.47
CA SER A 132 -5.47 -10.98 -6.62
C SER A 132 -5.25 -11.83 -7.87
N VAL A 133 -4.84 -13.10 -7.72
CA VAL A 133 -4.74 -14.05 -8.84
C VAL A 133 -6.10 -14.34 -9.48
N SER A 134 -7.19 -14.29 -8.71
CA SER A 134 -8.56 -14.48 -9.24
C SER A 134 -9.27 -13.16 -9.57
N HIS A 135 -8.56 -12.03 -9.54
CA HIS A 135 -9.19 -10.73 -9.67
C HIS A 135 -9.75 -10.52 -11.08
N ALA A 136 -10.92 -9.87 -11.20
CA ALA A 136 -11.59 -9.65 -12.48
C ALA A 136 -10.74 -8.79 -13.45
N ASN A 137 -10.02 -7.80 -12.93
CA ASN A 137 -9.10 -6.97 -13.71
C ASN A 137 -7.81 -7.74 -14.06
N ILE A 138 -7.53 -7.84 -15.36
CA ILE A 138 -6.37 -8.56 -15.90
C ILE A 138 -5.02 -8.03 -15.42
N ASN A 139 -4.87 -6.72 -15.21
CA ASN A 139 -3.61 -6.13 -14.78
C ASN A 139 -3.27 -6.50 -13.33
N VAL A 140 -4.29 -6.54 -12.46
CA VAL A 140 -4.14 -7.00 -11.07
C VAL A 140 -3.72 -8.47 -11.05
N ARG A 141 -4.39 -9.29 -11.88
CA ARG A 141 -4.09 -10.71 -12.00
C ARG A 141 -2.68 -10.97 -12.53
N HIS A 142 -2.26 -10.27 -13.58
CA HIS A 142 -0.89 -10.37 -14.10
C HIS A 142 0.16 -9.95 -13.06
N ALA A 143 -0.08 -8.86 -12.33
CA ALA A 143 0.84 -8.44 -11.26
C ALA A 143 0.94 -9.51 -10.16
N ALA A 144 -0.19 -10.09 -9.75
CA ALA A 144 -0.20 -11.15 -8.74
C ALA A 144 0.55 -12.41 -9.20
N ILE A 145 0.31 -12.86 -10.45
CA ILE A 145 0.99 -14.03 -11.02
C ILE A 145 2.50 -13.77 -11.11
N ALA A 146 2.92 -12.63 -11.66
CA ALA A 146 4.34 -12.30 -11.81
C ALA A 146 5.05 -12.24 -10.45
N SER A 147 4.43 -11.63 -9.44
CA SER A 147 4.97 -11.60 -8.08
C SER A 147 5.03 -13.00 -7.46
N LEU A 148 4.00 -13.85 -7.64
CA LEU A 148 4.03 -15.22 -7.16
C LEU A 148 5.11 -16.07 -7.83
N GLU A 149 5.29 -15.94 -9.15
CA GLU A 149 6.35 -16.64 -9.88
C GLU A 149 7.72 -16.27 -9.33
N GLN A 150 7.99 -14.97 -9.14
CA GLN A 150 9.21 -14.48 -8.52
C GLN A 150 9.43 -15.07 -7.13
N LEU A 151 8.39 -15.07 -6.28
CA LEU A 151 8.47 -15.59 -4.92
C LEU A 151 8.66 -17.12 -4.89
N LEU A 152 8.01 -17.87 -5.76
CA LEU A 152 8.16 -19.33 -5.85
C LEU A 152 9.56 -19.74 -6.34
N VAL A 153 10.12 -18.97 -7.28
CA VAL A 153 11.51 -19.17 -7.75
C VAL A 153 12.49 -18.87 -6.61
N ARG A 154 12.27 -17.77 -5.88
CA ARG A 154 13.17 -17.33 -4.80
C ARG A 154 13.06 -18.17 -3.53
N PHE A 155 11.85 -18.64 -3.23
CA PHE A 155 11.48 -19.37 -2.02
C PHE A 155 10.62 -20.59 -2.38
N PRO A 156 11.23 -21.72 -2.78
CA PRO A 156 10.47 -22.91 -3.18
C PRO A 156 9.52 -23.45 -2.10
N GLY A 157 9.84 -23.22 -0.82
CA GLY A 157 8.99 -23.56 0.33
C GLY A 157 7.65 -22.81 0.37
N PHE A 158 7.58 -21.63 -0.26
CA PHE A 158 6.38 -20.80 -0.32
C PHE A 158 5.18 -21.52 -0.96
N SER A 159 5.45 -22.42 -1.92
CA SER A 159 4.41 -23.26 -2.52
C SER A 159 3.62 -24.08 -1.50
N LYS A 160 4.29 -24.56 -0.44
CA LYS A 160 3.64 -25.33 0.64
C LYS A 160 2.83 -24.41 1.54
N ASP A 161 3.40 -23.26 1.90
CA ASP A 161 2.74 -22.24 2.71
C ASP A 161 1.44 -21.74 2.03
N LEU A 162 1.45 -21.58 0.69
CA LEU A 162 0.24 -21.27 -0.09
C LEU A 162 -0.78 -22.41 -0.10
N ALA A 163 -0.33 -23.65 -0.23
CA ALA A 163 -1.21 -24.82 -0.29
C ALA A 163 -1.99 -25.03 1.01
N ASP A 164 -1.46 -24.57 2.14
CA ASP A 164 -2.12 -24.64 3.45
C ASP A 164 -3.21 -23.57 3.64
N ILE A 165 -3.46 -22.72 2.64
CA ILE A 165 -4.40 -21.60 2.72
C ILE A 165 -5.65 -21.90 1.89
N PRO A 166 -6.81 -22.16 2.53
CA PRO A 166 -8.04 -22.53 1.84
C PRO A 166 -8.48 -21.52 0.78
N GLU A 167 -8.33 -20.21 1.04
CA GLU A 167 -8.65 -19.15 0.09
C GLU A 167 -7.83 -19.24 -1.20
N PHE A 168 -6.57 -19.68 -1.11
CA PHE A 168 -5.71 -19.87 -2.27
C PHE A 168 -6.17 -21.04 -3.12
N LEU A 169 -6.52 -22.17 -2.49
CA LEU A 169 -7.03 -23.35 -3.20
C LEU A 169 -8.35 -23.03 -3.93
N ILE A 170 -9.26 -22.31 -3.28
CA ILE A 170 -10.54 -21.87 -3.89
C ILE A 170 -10.27 -20.92 -5.06
N SER A 171 -9.34 -19.98 -4.89
CA SER A 171 -8.94 -19.03 -5.93
C SER A 171 -8.37 -19.75 -7.15
N LEU A 172 -7.43 -20.68 -6.94
CA LEU A 172 -6.87 -21.52 -8.00
C LEU A 172 -7.95 -22.33 -8.74
N GLU A 173 -8.86 -22.96 -8.00
CA GLU A 173 -9.95 -23.74 -8.61
C GLU A 173 -10.82 -22.88 -9.52
N ASN A 174 -11.11 -21.63 -9.11
CA ASN A 174 -11.87 -20.69 -9.92
C ASN A 174 -11.12 -20.25 -11.18
N VAL A 175 -9.81 -20.00 -11.09
CA VAL A 175 -8.98 -19.66 -12.25
C VAL A 175 -8.92 -20.81 -13.24
N VAL A 176 -8.65 -22.03 -12.77
CA VAL A 176 -8.61 -23.22 -13.63
C VAL A 176 -9.96 -23.44 -14.34
N LYS A 177 -11.09 -23.23 -13.64
CA LYS A 177 -12.42 -23.31 -14.25
C LYS A 177 -12.66 -22.24 -15.31
N GLN A 178 -12.10 -21.03 -15.15
CA GLN A 178 -12.22 -19.95 -16.14
C GLN A 178 -11.38 -20.20 -17.40
N GLU A 179 -10.25 -20.90 -17.29
CA GLU A 179 -9.38 -21.22 -18.44
C GLU A 179 -9.85 -22.45 -19.25
N MET A 180 -10.70 -23.29 -18.67
CA MET A 180 -11.23 -24.50 -19.31
C MET A 180 -12.55 -24.30 -20.09
N VAL A 181 -13.03 -23.06 -20.22
CA VAL A 181 -14.26 -22.67 -20.95
C VAL A 181 -13.88 -21.80 -22.15
#